data_AF-A0A8B9J6I9-F1
#
_entry.id   AF-A0A8B9J6I9-F1
#
_cell.length_a   1.000
_cell.length_b   1.000
_cell.length_c   1.000
_cell.angle_alpha   90.00
_cell.angle_beta   90.00
_cell.angle_gamma   90.00
#
_symmetry.space_group_name_H-M   'P 1'
#
loop_
_entity.id
_entity.type
_entity.pdbx_description
1 polymer ?
#
loop_
_entity_poly.entity_id
_entity_poly.type
_entity_poly.pdbx_seq_one_letter_code
_entity_poly.pdbx_strand_id
1 'polypeptide(L)' 'MIRGEDGLKRFLFLRSVKGGSVNTFESARFPGWFISTATEDYQPVEMCAEADTSRQRVFTLLP' A
#
# COMPACT_ATOMS: atom_id res chain seq x y z
N MET A 1 7.74 -23.23 14.82
CA MET A 1 6.70 -23.33 13.78
C MET A 1 5.64 -22.29 14.10
N ILE A 2 5.69 -21.13 13.44
CA ILE A 2 4.70 -20.06 13.68
C ILE A 2 3.37 -20.54 13.10
N ARG A 3 2.34 -20.60 13.94
CA ARG A 3 0.99 -21.04 13.55
C ARG A 3 0.37 -20.01 12.59
N GLY A 4 0.10 -20.43 11.35
CA GLY A 4 -0.82 -19.76 10.42
C GLY A 4 -0.24 -18.61 9.58
N GLU A 5 0.66 -18.92 8.64
CA GLU A 5 1.22 -17.94 7.70
C GLU A 5 0.16 -17.14 6.92
N ASP A 6 -0.97 -17.76 6.57
CA ASP A 6 -2.03 -17.06 5.83
C ASP A 6 -2.78 -16.02 6.66
N GLY A 7 -2.85 -16.20 7.98
CA GLY A 7 -3.49 -15.25 8.88
C GLY A 7 -2.77 -13.91 8.93
N LEU A 8 -1.43 -13.95 8.90
CA LEU A 8 -0.58 -12.77 9.01
C LEU A 8 -0.43 -12.01 7.70
N LYS A 9 -0.58 -12.67 6.53
CA LYS A 9 -0.48 -12.04 5.21
C LYS A 9 -1.40 -10.81 5.04
N ARG A 10 -2.52 -10.74 5.76
CA ARG A 10 -3.43 -9.57 5.72
C ARG A 10 -2.81 -8.28 6.28
N PHE A 11 -1.73 -8.39 7.03
CA PHE A 11 -0.99 -7.26 7.61
C PHE A 11 0.32 -6.96 6.86
N LEU A 12 0.68 -7.77 5.86
CA LEU A 12 1.94 -7.63 5.14
C LEU A 12 1.76 -6.81 3.87
N PHE A 13 2.68 -5.88 3.66
CA PHE A 13 2.76 -5.07 2.45
C PHE A 13 4.19 -5.10 1.89
N LEU A 14 4.31 -5.27 0.59
CA LEU A 14 5.57 -5.20 -0.16
C LEU A 14 5.87 -3.73 -0.42
N ARG A 15 6.97 -3.24 0.14
CA ARG A 15 7.46 -1.88 -0.09
C ARG A 15 8.32 -1.85 -1.36
N SER A 16 7.97 -0.98 -2.30
CA SER A 16 8.84 -0.63 -3.44
C SER A 16 9.37 0.79 -3.29
N VAL A 17 10.64 1.01 -3.60
CA VAL A 17 11.29 2.33 -3.53
C VAL A 17 11.85 2.70 -4.90
N LYS A 18 11.44 3.86 -5.43
CA LYS A 18 11.98 4.45 -6.66
C LYS A 18 12.58 5.82 -6.35
N GLY A 19 13.62 6.22 -7.10
CA GLY A 19 14.20 7.57 -6.98
C GLY A 19 14.66 7.97 -5.57
N GLY A 20 15.00 7.02 -4.71
CA GLY A 20 15.52 7.25 -3.35
C GLY A 20 14.48 7.55 -2.26
N SER A 21 13.31 8.10 -2.60
CA SER A 21 12.32 8.54 -1.59
C SER A 21 10.85 8.27 -1.95
N VAL A 22 10.58 7.73 -3.15
CA VAL A 22 9.23 7.46 -3.64
C VAL A 22 8.84 6.04 -3.27
N ASN A 23 7.90 5.88 -2.34
CA ASN A 23 7.49 4.57 -1.80
C ASN A 23 6.10 4.20 -2.27
N THR A 24 5.89 2.92 -2.57
CA THR A 24 4.55 2.31 -2.68
C THR A 24 4.46 1.09 -1.74
N PHE A 25 3.24 0.73 -1.36
CA PHE A 25 2.96 -0.39 -0.47
C PHE A 25 1.88 -1.29 -1.07
N GLU A 26 2.30 -2.39 -1.71
CA GLU A 26 1.40 -3.36 -2.34
C GLU A 26 0.99 -4.45 -1.33
N SER A 27 -0.28 -4.84 -1.29
CA SER A 27 -0.75 -5.89 -0.39
C SER A 27 -0.16 -7.24 -0.76
N ALA A 28 0.48 -7.92 0.20
CA ALA A 28 0.96 -9.28 -0.01
C ALA A 28 -0.20 -10.30 -0.11
N ARG A 29 -1.38 -9.98 0.46
CA ARG A 29 -2.58 -10.83 0.36
C ARG A 29 -3.36 -10.58 -0.94
N PHE A 30 -3.35 -9.34 -1.44
CA PHE A 30 -4.08 -8.94 -2.64
C PHE A 30 -3.14 -8.25 -3.64
N PRO A 31 -2.37 -9.03 -4.44
CA PRO A 31 -1.49 -8.45 -5.45
C PRO A 31 -2.24 -7.48 -6.39
N GLY A 32 -1.58 -6.39 -6.76
CA GLY A 32 -2.18 -5.29 -7.52
C GLY A 32 -2.99 -4.29 -6.71
N TRP A 33 -3.14 -4.48 -5.39
CA TRP A 33 -3.80 -3.52 -4.48
C TRP A 33 -2.78 -2.78 -3.62
N PHE A 34 -2.98 -1.47 -3.47
CA PHE A 34 -2.02 -0.58 -2.84
C PHE A 34 -2.68 0.26 -1.77
N ILE A 35 -1.96 0.58 -0.69
CA ILE A 35 -2.37 1.64 0.23
C ILE A 35 -2.50 2.95 -0.57
N SER A 36 -3.61 3.66 -0.39
CA SER A 36 -3.89 4.89 -1.12
C SER A 36 -4.67 5.93 -0.30
N THR A 37 -4.59 7.17 -0.76
CA THR A 37 -5.38 8.31 -0.25
C THR A 37 -6.22 8.90 -1.37
N ALA A 38 -7.30 9.60 -1.00
CA ALA A 38 -8.02 10.43 -1.95
C ALA A 38 -7.19 11.67 -2.30
N THR A 39 -7.62 12.42 -3.32
CA THR A 39 -7.02 13.72 -3.64
C THR A 39 -7.62 14.82 -2.74
N GLU A 40 -8.86 14.63 -2.29
CA GLU A 40 -9.57 15.51 -1.38
C GLU A 40 -9.09 15.34 0.07
N ASP A 41 -9.04 16.45 0.79
CA ASP A 41 -8.68 16.46 2.21
C ASP A 41 -9.73 15.75 3.08
N TYR A 42 -9.29 15.28 4.25
CA TYR A 42 -10.12 14.64 5.29
C TYR A 42 -10.84 13.36 4.86
N GLN A 43 -10.39 12.72 3.78
CA GLN A 43 -10.87 11.41 3.36
C GLN A 43 -10.08 10.28 4.03
N PRO A 44 -10.68 9.08 4.19
CA PRO A 44 -10.00 7.95 4.76
C PRO A 44 -8.85 7.44 3.86
N VAL A 45 -7.84 6.87 4.52
CA VAL A 45 -6.86 6.00 3.88
C VAL A 45 -7.55 4.67 3.57
N GLU A 46 -7.40 4.18 2.35
CA GLU A 46 -7.94 2.86 1.97
C GLU A 46 -6.96 2.12 1.06
N MET A 47 -7.42 1.07 0.38
CA MET A 47 -6.66 0.45 -0.71
C MET A 47 -7.35 0.68 -2.05
N CYS A 48 -6.56 0.79 -3.12
CA CYS A 48 -7.07 0.79 -4.49
C CYS A 48 -6.30 -0.17 -5.38
N ALA A 49 -6.95 -0.64 -6.45
CA ALA A 49 -6.28 -1.41 -7.49
C ALA A 49 -5.31 -0.51 -8.28
N GLU A 50 -4.28 -1.09 -8.89
CA GLU A 50 -3.28 -0.35 -9.68
C GLU A 50 -3.89 0.46 -10.84
N ALA A 51 -4.99 -0.01 -11.41
CA ALA A 51 -5.69 0.67 -12.50
C ALA A 51 -6.48 1.92 -12.04
N ASP A 52 -6.68 2.11 -10.74
CA ASP A 52 -7.39 3.27 -10.21
C ASP A 52 -6.47 4.49 -10.17
N THR A 53 -6.62 5.34 -11.19
CA THR A 53 -5.84 6.58 -11.35
C THR A 53 -6.40 7.77 -10.57
N SER A 54 -7.55 7.61 -9.90
CA SER A 54 -8.18 8.69 -9.12
C SER A 54 -7.54 8.88 -7.74
N ARG A 55 -6.69 7.92 -7.31
CA ARG A 55 -6.12 7.86 -5.96
C ARG A 55 -4.60 7.96 -5.95
N GLN A 56 -4.08 8.56 -4.88
CA GLN A 56 -2.63 8.69 -4.67
C GLN A 56 -2.11 7.46 -3.94
N ARG A 57 -1.08 6.82 -4.50
CA ARG A 57 -0.49 5.55 -4.02
C ARG A 57 1.00 5.67 -3.69
N VAL A 58 1.53 6.87 -3.77
CA VAL A 58 2.94 7.19 -3.64
C VAL A 58 3.15 8.03 -2.39
N PHE A 59 4.12 7.61 -1.57
CA PHE A 59 4.39 8.25 -0.28
C PHE A 59 5.89 8.51 -0.09
N THR A 60 6.20 9.61 0.58
CA THR A 60 7.53 9.84 1.16
C THR A 60 7.51 9.37 2.62
N LEU A 61 8.54 8.64 3.04
CA LEU A 61 8.72 8.28 4.44
C LEU A 61 9.71 9.27 5.06
N LEU A 62 9.28 9.94 6.13
CA LEU A 62 10.16 10.77 6.93
C LEU A 62 11.07 9.86 7.79
N PRO A 63 12.31 10.29 8.06
CA PRO A 63 13.23 9.58 8.96
C PRO A 63 12.66 9.35 10.37
#